data_AF-W9JH60-F1
#
_entry.id   AF-W9JH60-F1
#
_cell.length_a   1.000
_cell.length_b   1.000
_cell.length_c   1.000
_cell.angle_alpha   90.00
_cell.angle_beta   90.00
_cell.angle_gamma   90.00
#
_symmetry.space_group_name_H-M   'P 1'
#
loop_
_entity.id
_entity.type
_entity.pdbx_description
1 polymer ?
#
loop_
_entity_poly.entity_id
_entity_poly.type
_entity_poly.pdbx_seq_one_letter_code
_entity_poly.pdbx_strand_id
1 'polypeptide(L)'
;MAAARGANALAQEPAIYRPRVFMMSDILNEPDDEMSLVRFLLYSNHFDVRGICATTSISLQNETHPEAMERIIRAYAKVVDNLNTHVGPNCQYPDPDKLLALVSSGPKVYGRKFLDEPLSEGAKRLVQALDESEEPLYCAQALHHIEQTKPKEEGARLRSRLRVYAISDQDDAGLWIRIHWPNIFYIVSVHGFGEFLAATWVGINESDNGMPDMTKVKDDWLTPNIRLGPLGAEYPYITFGMEGDSPSFMWLIPNGLSNPERPEWGGWGGRYNRVTWSHDLSGEYGVSPDTVITKEGKPYMSVQSTIWRWRDASQDDFASRMQWTLHQDFSATAHPPILNINGSAGPELLQIEFAPEESVILDASKTIDVDHPDDLSQLEFEWYYYLEPGFPHSTGKPFGDNVPIKPLSPPEGTDGILAVNEAGFSNVVLGPKVSVTNMIPPTSKKDQLEGEWHVILQVRTKKGPYHIRRYKRVVFKYVAAEA
;
A
#
# COMPACT_ATOMS: atom_id res chain seq x y z
N MET A 1 1.93 31.76 -10.99
CA MET A 1 1.35 31.08 -12.19
C MET A 1 1.48 29.56 -12.10
N ALA A 2 2.68 28.99 -11.88
CA ALA A 2 2.87 27.54 -11.75
C ALA A 2 1.91 26.86 -10.74
N ALA A 3 1.88 27.31 -9.48
CA ALA A 3 0.98 26.76 -8.45
C ALA A 3 -0.51 26.74 -8.86
N ALA A 4 -1.00 27.77 -9.56
CA ALA A 4 -2.38 27.80 -10.06
C ALA A 4 -2.62 26.82 -11.23
N ARG A 5 -1.59 26.49 -12.01
CA ARG A 5 -1.64 25.41 -13.02
C ARG A 5 -1.58 24.04 -12.35
N GLY A 6 -0.76 23.86 -11.32
CA GLY A 6 -0.69 22.65 -10.50
C GLY A 6 -2.02 22.31 -9.85
N ALA A 7 -2.61 23.26 -9.12
CA ALA A 7 -3.96 23.11 -8.55
C ALA A 7 -5.03 22.80 -9.61
N ASN A 8 -4.92 23.37 -10.81
CA ASN A 8 -5.82 23.07 -11.93
C ASN A 8 -5.58 21.66 -12.52
N ALA A 9 -4.34 21.15 -12.53
CA ALA A 9 -4.06 19.77 -12.92
C ALA A 9 -4.67 18.78 -11.91
N LEU A 10 -4.52 19.02 -10.61
CA LEU A 10 -5.20 18.23 -9.55
C LEU A 10 -6.73 18.33 -9.64
N ALA A 11 -7.29 19.45 -10.11
CA ALA A 11 -8.72 19.61 -10.33
C ALA A 11 -9.25 18.87 -11.58
N GLN A 12 -8.36 18.46 -12.49
CA GLN A 12 -8.67 17.70 -13.69
C GLN A 12 -8.39 16.20 -13.55
N GLU A 13 -7.81 15.76 -12.43
CA GLU A 13 -7.66 14.33 -12.15
C GLU A 13 -9.04 13.65 -12.04
N PRO A 14 -9.19 12.45 -12.65
CA PRO A 14 -10.39 11.65 -12.45
C PRO A 14 -10.54 11.27 -10.97
N ALA A 15 -11.76 11.02 -10.53
CA ALA A 15 -12.00 10.48 -9.20
C ALA A 15 -11.32 9.11 -9.08
N ILE A 16 -10.35 9.01 -8.17
CA ILE A 16 -9.66 7.76 -7.83
C ILE A 16 -10.63 6.89 -7.02
N TYR A 17 -10.62 5.57 -7.24
CA TYR A 17 -11.36 4.65 -6.39
C TYR A 17 -10.86 4.74 -4.94
N ARG A 18 -11.78 4.97 -3.98
CA ARG A 18 -11.47 5.01 -2.55
C ARG A 18 -11.92 3.70 -1.90
N PRO A 19 -11.02 2.76 -1.57
CA PRO A 19 -11.43 1.53 -0.89
C PRO A 19 -12.10 1.85 0.45
N ARG A 20 -13.14 1.07 0.78
CA ARG A 20 -13.88 1.22 2.04
C ARG A 20 -13.09 0.60 3.18
N VAL A 21 -12.72 1.38 4.19
CA VAL A 21 -11.85 0.92 5.28
C VAL A 21 -12.60 0.88 6.61
N PHE A 22 -12.48 -0.24 7.31
CA PHE A 22 -12.85 -0.37 8.72
C PHE A 22 -11.60 -0.74 9.51
N MET A 23 -11.07 0.20 10.29
CA MET A 23 -9.86 0.00 11.08
C MET A 23 -10.19 -0.59 12.45
N MET A 24 -9.43 -1.59 12.86
CA MET A 24 -9.35 -2.06 14.25
C MET A 24 -7.91 -1.90 14.74
N SER A 25 -7.75 -1.52 16.01
CA SER A 25 -6.44 -1.34 16.63
C SER A 25 -6.59 -1.46 18.16
N ASP A 26 -5.61 -2.07 18.83
CA ASP A 26 -5.50 -2.15 20.29
C ASP A 26 -4.74 -0.96 20.89
N ILE A 27 -4.98 0.22 20.31
CA ILE A 27 -4.38 1.51 20.66
C ILE A 27 -4.16 1.72 22.17
N LEU A 28 -2.98 2.27 22.50
CA LEU A 28 -2.40 2.38 23.84
C LEU A 28 -1.86 1.07 24.44
N ASN A 29 -1.95 -0.07 23.74
CA ASN A 29 -1.12 -1.23 24.01
C ASN A 29 0.38 -0.86 23.86
N GLU A 30 0.76 -0.47 22.64
CA GLU A 30 2.07 0.05 22.29
C GLU A 30 1.90 1.42 21.61
N PRO A 31 2.96 2.27 21.56
CA PRO A 31 2.84 3.61 20.98
C PRO A 31 2.69 3.61 19.45
N ASP A 32 2.90 2.48 18.78
CA ASP A 32 2.95 2.42 17.33
C ASP A 32 1.57 2.31 16.66
N ASP A 33 0.52 1.87 17.37
CA ASP A 33 -0.87 2.09 17.00
C ASP A 33 -1.18 3.60 16.82
N GLU A 34 -0.73 4.44 17.77
CA GLU A 34 -0.95 5.89 17.74
C GLU A 34 -0.20 6.53 16.55
N MET A 35 1.04 6.12 16.33
CA MET A 35 1.84 6.51 15.17
C MET A 35 1.14 6.11 13.85
N SER A 36 0.62 4.88 13.78
CA SER A 36 -0.06 4.34 12.60
C SER A 36 -1.37 5.06 12.31
N LEU A 37 -2.12 5.47 13.34
CA LEU A 37 -3.33 6.27 13.17
C LEU A 37 -3.01 7.69 12.68
N VAL A 38 -1.93 8.32 13.17
CA VAL A 38 -1.44 9.61 12.63
C VAL A 38 -1.11 9.48 11.14
N ARG A 39 -0.38 8.43 10.72
CA ARG A 39 -0.11 8.18 9.30
C ARG A 39 -1.41 7.93 8.52
N PHE A 40 -2.30 7.08 9.02
CA PHE A 40 -3.58 6.77 8.37
C PHE A 40 -4.40 8.02 8.06
N LEU A 41 -4.52 8.95 9.01
CA LEU A 41 -5.26 10.20 8.82
C LEU A 41 -4.67 11.06 7.71
N LEU A 42 -3.35 11.07 7.51
CA LEU A 42 -2.71 11.76 6.38
C LEU A 42 -2.95 11.11 5.02
N TYR A 43 -3.38 9.85 4.95
CA TYR A 43 -3.80 9.19 3.70
C TYR A 43 -5.32 9.00 3.60
N SER A 44 -6.09 9.43 4.61
CA SER A 44 -7.54 9.23 4.70
C SER A 44 -8.35 9.89 3.56
N ASN A 45 -7.73 10.84 2.83
CA ASN A 45 -8.27 11.39 1.59
C ASN A 45 -8.45 10.34 0.47
N HIS A 46 -7.71 9.23 0.53
CA HIS A 46 -7.80 8.10 -0.40
C HIS A 46 -8.75 6.99 0.07
N PHE A 47 -9.33 7.10 1.26
CA PHE A 47 -10.15 6.03 1.85
C PHE A 47 -11.61 6.47 2.02
N ASP A 48 -12.52 5.53 1.89
CA ASP A 48 -13.91 5.67 2.35
C ASP A 48 -14.02 5.05 3.74
N VAL A 49 -13.74 5.85 4.78
CA VAL A 49 -13.68 5.35 6.16
C VAL A 49 -15.10 5.00 6.64
N ARG A 50 -15.29 3.76 7.09
CA ARG A 50 -16.58 3.21 7.58
C ARG A 50 -16.55 2.82 9.06
N GLY A 51 -15.39 2.84 9.69
CA GLY A 51 -15.24 2.65 11.13
C GLY A 51 -13.80 2.79 11.59
N ILE A 52 -13.64 3.28 12.82
CA ILE A 52 -12.37 3.28 13.55
C ILE A 52 -12.71 2.68 14.93
N CYS A 53 -12.16 1.52 15.24
CA CYS A 53 -12.61 0.70 16.37
C CYS A 53 -11.45 0.32 17.29
N ALA A 54 -11.49 0.78 18.54
CA ALA A 54 -10.58 0.27 19.56
C ALA A 54 -10.95 -1.18 19.90
N THR A 55 -9.96 -2.08 19.97
CA THR A 55 -10.14 -3.52 20.24
C THR A 55 -9.12 -4.02 21.27
N THR A 56 -9.22 -5.30 21.63
CA THR A 56 -8.21 -6.03 22.42
C THR A 56 -7.25 -6.82 21.53
N SER A 57 -6.08 -7.16 22.08
CA SER A 57 -5.08 -8.09 21.54
C SER A 57 -4.53 -9.00 22.63
N ILE A 58 -3.53 -9.85 22.34
CA ILE A 58 -2.79 -10.60 23.37
C ILE A 58 -2.06 -9.69 24.37
N SER A 59 -1.69 -8.48 23.95
CA SER A 59 -0.96 -7.53 24.78
C SER A 59 -1.90 -6.59 25.55
N LEU A 60 -3.07 -6.25 24.97
CA LEU A 60 -4.17 -5.53 25.64
C LEU A 60 -5.44 -6.38 25.73
N GLN A 61 -5.53 -7.26 26.73
CA GLN A 61 -6.52 -8.35 26.73
C GLN A 61 -7.92 -8.02 27.25
N ASN A 62 -8.10 -6.96 28.05
CA ASN A 62 -9.34 -6.78 28.85
C ASN A 62 -9.89 -5.34 28.88
N GLU A 63 -9.39 -4.46 28.01
CA GLU A 63 -9.86 -3.07 27.89
C GLU A 63 -9.68 -2.52 26.47
N THR A 64 -10.20 -1.32 26.22
CA THR A 64 -10.18 -0.64 24.91
C THR A 64 -10.15 0.86 25.12
N HIS A 65 -9.44 1.59 24.25
CA HIS A 65 -9.15 3.02 24.38
C HIS A 65 -9.62 3.89 23.20
N PRO A 66 -10.92 3.94 22.86
CA PRO A 66 -11.44 4.79 21.78
C PRO A 66 -11.16 6.28 22.00
N GLU A 67 -10.96 6.73 23.24
CA GLU A 67 -10.59 8.10 23.57
C GLU A 67 -9.23 8.53 23.01
N ALA A 68 -8.29 7.59 22.80
CA ALA A 68 -7.02 7.87 22.12
C ALA A 68 -7.25 8.19 20.64
N MET A 69 -8.12 7.41 19.97
CA MET A 69 -8.51 7.64 18.59
C MET A 69 -9.22 9.01 18.44
N GLU A 70 -10.15 9.34 19.35
CA GLU A 70 -10.78 10.67 19.38
C GLU A 70 -9.75 11.80 19.56
N ARG A 71 -8.77 11.64 20.46
CA ARG A 71 -7.73 12.64 20.72
C ARG A 71 -6.92 12.95 19.46
N ILE A 72 -6.49 11.91 18.76
CA ILE A 72 -5.70 12.02 17.53
C ILE A 72 -6.54 12.62 16.40
N ILE A 73 -7.81 12.23 16.24
CA ILE A 73 -8.73 12.85 15.26
C ILE A 73 -8.98 14.34 15.57
N ARG A 74 -9.07 14.73 16.85
CA ARG A 74 -9.17 16.14 17.28
C ARG A 74 -7.87 16.93 17.04
N ALA A 75 -6.72 16.27 16.93
CA ALA A 75 -5.48 16.91 16.48
C ALA A 75 -5.47 17.09 14.95
N TYR A 76 -5.91 16.08 14.20
CA TYR A 76 -6.14 16.15 12.75
C TYR A 76 -7.13 17.27 12.36
N ALA A 77 -8.19 17.48 13.16
CA ALA A 77 -9.15 18.56 12.95
C ALA A 77 -8.51 19.97 12.93
N LYS A 78 -7.32 20.14 13.51
CA LYS A 78 -6.59 21.42 13.52
C LYS A 78 -5.77 21.66 12.25
N VAL A 79 -5.65 20.66 11.37
CA VAL A 79 -4.78 20.69 10.18
C VAL A 79 -5.48 20.25 8.88
N VAL A 80 -6.72 19.76 8.95
CA VAL A 80 -7.50 19.30 7.78
C VAL A 80 -7.69 20.40 6.72
N ASP A 81 -7.87 21.66 7.13
CA ASP A 81 -8.00 22.79 6.19
C ASP A 81 -6.72 23.00 5.39
N ASN A 82 -5.55 22.88 6.05
CA ASN A 82 -4.24 22.98 5.40
C ASN A 82 -4.06 21.83 4.40
N LEU A 83 -4.31 20.58 4.85
CA LEU A 83 -4.27 19.38 4.01
C LEU A 83 -5.15 19.50 2.76
N ASN A 84 -6.36 20.06 2.89
CA ASN A 84 -7.29 20.27 1.78
C ASN A 84 -6.85 21.34 0.76
N THR A 85 -5.89 22.22 1.09
CA THR A 85 -5.27 23.10 0.08
C THR A 85 -4.33 22.37 -0.87
N HIS A 86 -3.81 21.20 -0.48
CA HIS A 86 -2.77 20.45 -1.19
C HIS A 86 -3.32 19.32 -2.09
N VAL A 87 -4.63 19.11 -2.12
CA VAL A 87 -5.29 18.05 -2.90
C VAL A 87 -6.44 18.56 -3.75
N GLY A 88 -6.73 17.87 -4.86
CA GLY A 88 -7.84 18.23 -5.74
C GLY A 88 -9.23 18.11 -5.08
N PRO A 89 -10.26 18.77 -5.61
CA PRO A 89 -11.65 18.69 -5.11
C PRO A 89 -12.21 17.26 -5.11
N ASN A 90 -11.76 16.41 -6.04
CA ASN A 90 -12.17 15.00 -6.13
C ASN A 90 -11.48 14.10 -5.08
N CYS A 91 -10.44 14.62 -4.40
CA CYS A 91 -9.58 13.87 -3.48
C CYS A 91 -9.45 14.59 -2.12
N GLN A 92 -10.47 15.34 -1.70
CA GLN A 92 -10.50 16.03 -0.40
C GLN A 92 -10.48 15.04 0.78
N TYR A 93 -9.83 15.48 1.85
CA TYR A 93 -9.73 14.82 3.15
C TYR A 93 -11.09 14.77 3.87
N PRO A 94 -11.38 13.69 4.63
CA PRO A 94 -12.63 13.53 5.33
C PRO A 94 -12.81 14.54 6.47
N ASP A 95 -14.05 14.98 6.63
CA ASP A 95 -14.52 15.84 7.72
C ASP A 95 -14.22 15.20 9.10
N PRO A 96 -13.53 15.90 10.02
CA PRO A 96 -13.17 15.37 11.33
C PRO A 96 -14.38 14.95 12.19
N ASP A 97 -15.50 15.66 12.12
CA ASP A 97 -16.70 15.32 12.91
C ASP A 97 -17.34 14.03 12.38
N LYS A 98 -17.23 13.76 11.07
CA LYS A 98 -17.64 12.47 10.49
C LYS A 98 -16.71 11.35 10.95
N LEU A 99 -15.40 11.57 11.01
CA LEU A 99 -14.47 10.58 11.56
C LEU A 99 -14.73 10.29 13.04
N LEU A 100 -14.97 11.32 13.87
CA LEU A 100 -15.36 11.16 15.28
C LEU A 100 -16.65 10.34 15.41
N ALA A 101 -17.66 10.60 14.57
CA ALA A 101 -18.90 9.83 14.53
C ALA A 101 -18.73 8.35 14.08
N LEU A 102 -17.56 7.98 13.54
CA LEU A 102 -17.18 6.62 13.17
C LEU A 102 -16.34 5.90 14.24
N VAL A 103 -15.88 6.58 15.29
CA VAL A 103 -15.19 5.95 16.42
C VAL A 103 -16.13 4.99 17.15
N SER A 104 -15.59 3.87 17.63
CA SER A 104 -16.34 2.82 18.35
C SER A 104 -15.41 1.95 19.19
N SER A 105 -16.00 1.14 20.07
CA SER A 105 -15.29 0.10 20.83
C SER A 105 -15.79 -1.28 20.43
N GLY A 106 -14.84 -2.20 20.29
CA GLY A 106 -15.06 -3.64 20.29
C GLY A 106 -15.31 -4.18 21.70
N PRO A 107 -15.34 -5.52 21.86
CA PRO A 107 -15.40 -6.20 23.15
C PRO A 107 -14.18 -5.89 24.00
N LYS A 108 -14.34 -5.89 25.33
CA LYS A 108 -13.25 -5.74 26.30
C LYS A 108 -12.72 -7.10 26.78
N VAL A 109 -12.61 -8.06 25.88
CA VAL A 109 -12.17 -9.43 26.19
C VAL A 109 -11.30 -9.99 25.06
N TYR A 110 -10.23 -10.68 25.45
CA TYR A 110 -9.29 -11.29 24.51
C TYR A 110 -9.91 -12.36 23.62
N GLY A 111 -9.77 -12.16 22.29
CA GLY A 111 -10.10 -13.16 21.28
C GLY A 111 -11.52 -13.69 21.40
N ARG A 112 -11.69 -14.99 21.15
CA ARG A 112 -12.99 -15.68 21.08
C ARG A 112 -13.82 -15.63 22.37
N LYS A 113 -13.32 -15.11 23.48
CA LYS A 113 -14.17 -14.75 24.63
C LYS A 113 -15.31 -13.81 24.23
N PHE A 114 -15.18 -13.05 23.14
CA PHE A 114 -16.27 -12.23 22.60
C PHE A 114 -17.53 -13.03 22.24
N LEU A 115 -17.44 -14.35 22.04
CA LEU A 115 -18.58 -15.20 21.70
C LEU A 115 -19.61 -15.30 22.83
N ASP A 116 -19.16 -15.08 24.07
CA ASP A 116 -20.01 -15.05 25.27
C ASP A 116 -20.48 -13.62 25.64
N GLU A 117 -20.02 -12.60 24.89
CA GLU A 117 -20.32 -11.17 25.12
C GLU A 117 -21.47 -10.66 24.23
N PRO A 118 -22.20 -9.60 24.65
CA PRO A 118 -23.14 -8.92 23.78
C PRO A 118 -22.45 -8.24 22.59
N LEU A 119 -23.20 -8.03 21.52
CA LEU A 119 -22.69 -7.38 20.30
C LEU A 119 -22.17 -5.97 20.59
N SER A 120 -20.88 -5.74 20.34
CA SER A 120 -20.21 -4.44 20.55
C SER A 120 -20.67 -3.36 19.57
N GLU A 121 -20.42 -2.09 19.90
CA GLU A 121 -20.71 -0.98 18.97
C GLU A 121 -19.86 -1.05 17.70
N GLY A 122 -18.60 -1.49 17.81
CA GLY A 122 -17.74 -1.74 16.65
C GLY A 122 -18.32 -2.80 15.72
N ALA A 123 -18.80 -3.92 16.28
CA ALA A 123 -19.42 -4.99 15.48
C ALA A 123 -20.76 -4.56 14.85
N LYS A 124 -21.60 -3.80 15.56
CA LYS A 124 -22.82 -3.20 14.99
C LYS A 124 -22.50 -2.30 13.79
N ARG A 125 -21.53 -1.40 13.95
CA ARG A 125 -21.08 -0.48 12.90
C ARG A 125 -20.56 -1.25 11.67
N LEU A 126 -19.79 -2.33 11.87
CA LEU A 126 -19.34 -3.16 10.78
C LEU A 126 -20.50 -3.85 10.04
N VAL A 127 -21.46 -4.45 10.76
CA VAL A 127 -22.64 -5.07 10.12
C VAL A 127 -23.41 -4.04 9.31
N GLN A 128 -23.63 -2.84 9.85
CA GLN A 128 -24.26 -1.74 9.12
C GLN A 128 -23.47 -1.40 7.84
N ALA A 129 -22.16 -1.22 7.94
CA ALA A 129 -21.32 -0.88 6.80
C ALA A 129 -21.22 -2.03 5.76
N LEU A 130 -21.40 -3.30 6.16
CA LEU A 130 -21.55 -4.43 5.23
C LEU A 130 -22.90 -4.40 4.50
N ASP A 131 -23.98 -4.00 5.17
CA ASP A 131 -25.31 -3.87 4.56
C ASP A 131 -25.42 -2.63 3.64
N GLU A 132 -24.62 -1.58 3.87
CA GLU A 132 -24.62 -0.31 3.09
C GLU A 132 -24.17 -0.41 1.62
N SER A 133 -23.32 -1.37 1.25
CA SER A 133 -22.77 -1.51 -0.11
C SER A 133 -22.32 -2.94 -0.42
N GLU A 134 -22.24 -3.30 -1.70
CA GLU A 134 -21.68 -4.58 -2.15
C GLU A 134 -20.14 -4.57 -2.30
N GLU A 135 -19.51 -3.41 -2.09
CA GLU A 135 -18.05 -3.22 -2.13
C GLU A 135 -17.30 -3.85 -0.94
N PRO A 136 -15.98 -4.09 -1.08
CA PRO A 136 -15.04 -4.53 -0.03
C PRO A 136 -15.26 -3.91 1.36
N LEU A 137 -15.00 -4.67 2.45
CA LEU A 137 -14.89 -4.15 3.82
C LEU A 137 -14.05 -5.12 4.72
N TYR A 138 -13.85 -4.84 6.02
CA TYR A 138 -12.89 -5.54 6.91
C TYR A 138 -13.48 -5.86 8.31
N CYS A 139 -12.97 -6.88 9.03
CA CYS A 139 -13.20 -7.28 10.46
C CYS A 139 -14.03 -8.56 10.85
N ALA A 140 -13.77 -9.01 12.10
CA ALA A 140 -14.07 -10.29 12.76
C ALA A 140 -15.44 -10.44 13.46
N GLN A 141 -15.76 -9.70 14.54
CA GLN A 141 -16.89 -10.05 15.43
C GLN A 141 -18.25 -10.04 14.70
N ALA A 142 -18.41 -9.16 13.70
CA ALA A 142 -19.59 -9.13 12.84
C ALA A 142 -19.91 -10.48 12.19
N LEU A 143 -18.89 -11.29 11.87
CA LEU A 143 -19.04 -12.61 11.23
C LEU A 143 -19.88 -13.56 12.05
N HIS A 144 -19.65 -13.61 13.37
CA HIS A 144 -20.42 -14.47 14.27
C HIS A 144 -21.87 -14.01 14.35
N HIS A 145 -22.10 -12.70 14.49
CA HIS A 145 -23.45 -12.15 14.50
C HIS A 145 -24.20 -12.44 13.20
N ILE A 146 -23.55 -12.26 12.05
CA ILE A 146 -24.10 -12.57 10.73
C ILE A 146 -24.49 -14.05 10.62
N GLU A 147 -23.65 -14.97 11.10
CA GLU A 147 -23.95 -16.42 11.11
C GLU A 147 -25.17 -16.76 12.01
N GLN A 148 -25.36 -16.05 13.13
CA GLN A 148 -26.48 -16.27 14.05
C GLN A 148 -27.79 -15.60 13.62
N THR A 149 -27.75 -14.49 12.87
CA THR A 149 -28.94 -13.65 12.61
C THR A 149 -29.38 -13.56 11.14
N LYS A 150 -28.52 -13.91 10.18
CA LYS A 150 -28.84 -13.82 8.75
C LYS A 150 -29.06 -15.23 8.15
N PRO A 151 -29.95 -15.39 7.15
CA PRO A 151 -30.03 -16.62 6.35
C PRO A 151 -28.66 -16.99 5.75
N LYS A 152 -28.36 -18.28 5.60
CA LYS A 152 -27.05 -18.79 5.18
C LYS A 152 -26.50 -18.14 3.89
N GLU A 153 -27.36 -17.93 2.90
CA GLU A 153 -26.99 -17.28 1.62
C GLU A 153 -26.70 -15.78 1.78
N GLU A 154 -27.51 -15.07 2.57
CA GLU A 154 -27.28 -13.66 2.87
C GLU A 154 -25.99 -13.48 3.68
N GLY A 155 -25.76 -14.31 4.69
CA GLY A 155 -24.53 -14.30 5.48
C GLY A 155 -23.29 -14.61 4.63
N ALA A 156 -23.37 -15.58 3.72
CA ALA A 156 -22.30 -15.85 2.76
C ALA A 156 -22.02 -14.66 1.84
N ARG A 157 -23.07 -13.98 1.33
CA ARG A 157 -22.94 -12.78 0.48
C ARG A 157 -22.33 -11.59 1.23
N LEU A 158 -22.67 -11.40 2.51
CA LEU A 158 -22.04 -10.36 3.34
C LEU A 158 -20.56 -10.69 3.59
N ARG A 159 -20.23 -11.96 3.84
CA ARG A 159 -18.84 -12.40 4.04
C ARG A 159 -17.97 -12.34 2.79
N SER A 160 -18.51 -12.59 1.60
CA SER A 160 -17.75 -12.46 0.35
C SER A 160 -17.36 -11.00 0.03
N ARG A 161 -17.91 -10.03 0.75
CA ARG A 161 -17.46 -8.63 0.70
C ARG A 161 -16.21 -8.40 1.56
N LEU A 162 -15.91 -9.27 2.52
CA LEU A 162 -14.79 -9.07 3.43
C LEU A 162 -13.44 -9.36 2.79
N ARG A 163 -12.57 -8.36 2.87
CA ARG A 163 -11.11 -8.45 2.76
C ARG A 163 -10.59 -8.26 4.18
N VAL A 164 -9.55 -8.96 4.58
CA VAL A 164 -8.92 -8.80 5.89
C VAL A 164 -7.42 -8.68 5.68
N TYR A 165 -6.80 -7.75 6.40
CA TYR A 165 -5.35 -7.70 6.55
C TYR A 165 -5.09 -7.78 8.06
N ALA A 166 -4.46 -8.86 8.51
CA ALA A 166 -4.14 -9.09 9.91
C ALA A 166 -2.63 -9.04 10.14
N ILE A 167 -2.22 -8.24 11.13
CA ILE A 167 -0.84 -8.16 11.62
C ILE A 167 -0.60 -9.39 12.50
N SER A 168 -0.22 -10.49 11.85
CA SER A 168 0.14 -11.79 12.47
C SER A 168 -0.91 -12.47 13.38
N ASP A 169 -2.20 -12.16 13.24
CA ASP A 169 -3.29 -12.70 14.09
C ASP A 169 -2.97 -12.58 15.60
N GLN A 170 -3.03 -11.37 16.16
CA GLN A 170 -2.69 -11.09 17.57
C GLN A 170 -3.70 -11.63 18.62
N ASP A 171 -4.63 -12.50 18.21
CA ASP A 171 -5.58 -13.19 19.09
C ASP A 171 -5.96 -14.59 18.55
N ASP A 172 -6.82 -15.33 19.26
CA ASP A 172 -7.32 -16.64 18.80
C ASP A 172 -8.58 -16.57 17.92
N ALA A 173 -9.05 -15.36 17.56
CA ALA A 173 -10.16 -15.15 16.64
C ALA A 173 -9.70 -15.19 15.18
N GLY A 174 -8.52 -14.66 14.84
CA GLY A 174 -7.99 -14.65 13.47
C GLY A 174 -7.93 -16.06 12.84
N LEU A 175 -7.25 -17.00 13.50
CA LEU A 175 -7.22 -18.41 13.08
C LEU A 175 -8.62 -19.05 13.04
N TRP A 176 -9.49 -18.71 13.99
CA TRP A 176 -10.86 -19.24 14.04
C TRP A 176 -11.70 -18.81 12.84
N ILE A 177 -11.59 -17.54 12.42
CA ILE A 177 -12.22 -17.01 11.20
C ILE A 177 -11.77 -17.80 9.98
N ARG A 178 -10.46 -17.98 9.81
CA ARG A 178 -9.87 -18.70 8.68
C ARG A 178 -10.30 -20.17 8.62
N ILE A 179 -10.58 -20.79 9.76
CA ILE A 179 -11.15 -22.16 9.83
C ILE A 179 -12.66 -22.18 9.53
N HIS A 180 -13.44 -21.22 10.02
CA HIS A 180 -14.91 -21.25 9.92
C HIS A 180 -15.45 -20.70 8.59
N TRP A 181 -14.75 -19.73 8.00
CA TRP A 181 -15.11 -19.08 6.74
C TRP A 181 -13.87 -18.95 5.84
N PRO A 182 -13.27 -20.07 5.39
CA PRO A 182 -11.98 -20.08 4.68
C PRO A 182 -12.01 -19.28 3.37
N ASN A 183 -13.17 -19.01 2.79
CA ASN A 183 -13.32 -18.27 1.54
C ASN A 183 -13.24 -16.74 1.72
N ILE A 184 -13.08 -16.23 2.94
CA ILE A 184 -12.78 -14.81 3.18
C ILE A 184 -11.39 -14.50 2.61
N PHE A 185 -11.27 -13.38 1.88
CA PHE A 185 -9.98 -12.87 1.45
C PHE A 185 -9.20 -12.40 2.69
N TYR A 186 -8.11 -13.05 3.04
CA TYR A 186 -7.44 -12.86 4.32
C TYR A 186 -5.91 -12.82 4.17
N ILE A 187 -5.33 -11.62 4.17
CA ILE A 187 -3.89 -11.38 4.20
C ILE A 187 -3.39 -11.53 5.64
N VAL A 188 -2.40 -12.40 5.88
CA VAL A 188 -1.83 -12.62 7.21
C VAL A 188 -0.40 -13.13 7.14
N SER A 189 0.43 -12.73 8.10
CA SER A 189 1.74 -13.34 8.29
C SER A 189 1.63 -14.58 9.19
N VAL A 190 1.50 -15.77 8.59
CA VAL A 190 1.48 -17.04 9.34
C VAL A 190 2.91 -17.48 9.67
N HIS A 191 3.21 -17.59 10.97
CA HIS A 191 4.46 -18.10 11.53
C HIS A 191 4.17 -18.78 12.88
N GLY A 192 5.18 -19.31 13.58
CA GLY A 192 5.00 -19.75 14.97
C GLY A 192 4.51 -18.58 15.82
N PHE A 193 3.53 -18.80 16.71
CA PHE A 193 2.91 -17.69 17.43
C PHE A 193 3.95 -16.92 18.28
N GLY A 194 4.05 -15.60 18.07
CA GLY A 194 5.07 -14.73 18.66
C GLY A 194 6.41 -14.66 17.89
N GLU A 195 6.64 -15.48 16.86
CA GLU A 195 7.84 -15.44 16.00
C GLU A 195 7.78 -14.32 14.95
N PHE A 196 7.47 -13.08 15.37
CA PHE A 196 7.20 -11.95 14.48
C PHE A 196 8.34 -11.59 13.52
N LEU A 197 9.59 -11.99 13.81
CA LEU A 197 10.72 -11.88 12.89
C LEU A 197 10.61 -12.75 11.63
N ALA A 198 9.58 -13.59 11.51
CA ALA A 198 9.21 -14.28 10.26
C ALA A 198 8.07 -13.58 9.50
N ALA A 199 7.55 -12.45 9.99
CA ALA A 199 6.46 -11.72 9.37
C ALA A 199 6.94 -10.74 8.28
N THR A 200 6.03 -10.40 7.37
CA THR A 200 6.28 -9.36 6.35
C THR A 200 6.24 -7.96 6.97
N TRP A 201 5.28 -7.69 7.87
CA TRP A 201 4.99 -6.33 8.36
C TRP A 201 6.16 -5.70 9.13
N VAL A 202 6.95 -6.48 9.87
CA VAL A 202 8.14 -5.97 10.59
C VAL A 202 9.14 -5.28 9.66
N GLY A 203 9.11 -5.57 8.34
CA GLY A 203 9.90 -4.83 7.35
C GLY A 203 9.68 -3.31 7.37
N ILE A 204 8.60 -2.80 7.95
CA ILE A 204 8.41 -1.36 8.15
C ILE A 204 9.53 -0.74 9.02
N ASN A 205 9.99 -1.44 10.07
CA ASN A 205 10.86 -0.89 11.12
C ASN A 205 12.06 -1.77 11.50
N GLU A 206 12.12 -3.02 11.05
CA GLU A 206 13.18 -3.96 11.37
C GLU A 206 14.40 -3.88 10.43
N SER A 207 15.51 -4.39 10.96
CA SER A 207 16.81 -4.37 10.32
C SER A 207 17.09 -5.54 9.39
N ASP A 208 16.29 -6.62 9.42
CA ASP A 208 16.40 -7.76 8.50
C ASP A 208 17.87 -8.18 8.24
N ASN A 209 18.57 -8.56 9.31
CA ASN A 209 20.01 -8.91 9.31
C ASN A 209 20.98 -7.76 8.92
N GLY A 210 20.56 -6.50 9.07
CA GLY A 210 21.36 -5.30 8.78
C GLY A 210 21.33 -4.85 7.31
N MET A 211 20.35 -5.30 6.54
CA MET A 211 20.30 -5.13 5.09
C MET A 211 19.75 -3.78 4.58
N PRO A 212 18.66 -3.21 5.16
CA PRO A 212 18.12 -1.91 4.75
C PRO A 212 18.71 -0.75 5.58
N ASP A 213 18.55 0.47 5.07
CA ASP A 213 18.85 1.68 5.84
C ASP A 213 17.79 1.90 6.93
N MET A 214 18.24 2.04 8.17
CA MET A 214 17.40 2.23 9.36
C MET A 214 17.14 3.70 9.70
N THR A 215 17.82 4.65 9.04
CA THR A 215 17.84 6.06 9.45
C THR A 215 16.44 6.67 9.53
N LYS A 216 15.59 6.46 8.51
CA LYS A 216 14.23 7.04 8.45
C LYS A 216 13.21 6.37 9.39
N VAL A 217 13.61 5.40 10.20
CA VAL A 217 12.73 4.67 11.13
C VAL A 217 13.23 4.75 12.59
N LYS A 218 14.01 5.79 12.90
CA LYS A 218 14.51 6.12 14.24
C LYS A 218 14.14 7.55 14.64
N ASP A 219 14.10 7.79 15.94
CA ASP A 219 13.62 9.06 16.51
C ASP A 219 14.41 10.30 16.07
N ASP A 220 15.70 10.15 15.78
CA ASP A 220 16.55 11.23 15.24
C ASP A 220 16.06 11.75 13.88
N TRP A 221 15.41 10.89 13.08
CA TRP A 221 14.77 11.30 11.82
C TRP A 221 13.28 11.63 12.03
N LEU A 222 12.54 10.84 12.81
CA LEU A 222 11.10 11.05 13.01
C LEU A 222 10.81 12.38 13.72
N THR A 223 11.67 12.81 14.67
CA THR A 223 11.45 14.05 15.42
C THR A 223 11.44 15.30 14.53
N PRO A 224 12.48 15.59 13.71
CA PRO A 224 12.48 16.76 12.84
C PRO A 224 11.62 16.64 11.58
N ASN A 225 11.16 15.45 11.17
CA ASN A 225 10.43 15.25 9.91
C ASN A 225 8.94 14.89 10.09
N ILE A 226 8.57 14.20 11.17
CA ILE A 226 7.22 13.68 11.44
C ILE A 226 6.56 14.33 12.66
N ARG A 227 7.30 14.57 13.75
CA ARG A 227 6.75 15.13 15.02
C ARG A 227 6.54 16.65 14.97
N LEU A 228 5.84 17.11 13.94
CA LEU A 228 5.67 18.52 13.59
C LEU A 228 4.22 18.97 13.75
N GLY A 229 4.03 20.19 14.28
CA GLY A 229 2.71 20.82 14.39
C GLY A 229 1.72 20.08 15.29
N PRO A 230 0.42 20.41 15.21
CA PRO A 230 -0.59 19.88 16.12
C PRO A 230 -0.84 18.37 15.98
N LEU A 231 -0.75 17.82 14.77
CA LEU A 231 -0.96 16.39 14.51
C LEU A 231 0.30 15.57 14.80
N GLY A 232 1.48 16.04 14.40
CA GLY A 232 2.74 15.35 14.71
C GLY A 232 3.09 15.33 16.19
N ALA A 233 2.52 16.23 17.01
CA ALA A 233 2.60 16.17 18.47
C ALA A 233 1.90 14.94 19.07
N GLU A 234 0.97 14.30 18.34
CA GLU A 234 0.33 13.04 18.73
C GLU A 234 1.09 11.79 18.22
N TYR A 235 2.25 11.97 17.58
CA TYR A 235 3.12 10.87 17.13
C TYR A 235 4.17 10.58 18.22
N PRO A 236 3.99 9.55 19.08
CA PRO A 236 4.85 9.32 20.24
C PRO A 236 6.28 8.89 19.87
N TYR A 237 7.16 8.79 20.87
CA TYR A 237 8.51 8.22 20.73
C TYR A 237 8.46 6.69 20.61
N ILE A 238 9.48 6.09 20.00
CA ILE A 238 9.58 4.64 19.85
C ILE A 238 9.90 3.99 21.20
N THR A 239 9.08 3.02 21.62
CA THR A 239 9.38 2.15 22.77
C THR A 239 9.86 0.76 22.33
N PHE A 240 9.21 0.17 21.32
CA PHE A 240 9.56 -1.16 20.78
C PHE A 240 9.78 -1.07 19.26
N GLY A 241 8.70 -0.93 18.48
CA GLY A 241 8.71 -0.73 17.05
C GLY A 241 8.28 0.67 16.61
N MET A 242 8.41 0.93 15.30
CA MET A 242 7.82 2.10 14.63
C MET A 242 6.73 1.60 13.68
N GLU A 243 5.48 1.95 13.94
CA GLU A 243 4.30 1.66 13.11
C GLU A 243 4.21 0.21 12.59
N GLY A 244 4.21 -0.78 13.48
CA GLY A 244 4.07 -2.19 13.10
C GLY A 244 2.84 -2.46 12.23
N ASP A 245 1.74 -1.76 12.50
CA ASP A 245 0.44 -1.96 11.85
C ASP A 245 0.20 -1.14 10.58
N SER A 246 0.96 -0.06 10.33
CA SER A 246 0.80 0.77 9.12
C SER A 246 0.79 0.01 7.78
N PRO A 247 1.55 -1.10 7.58
CA PRO A 247 1.41 -1.96 6.41
C PRO A 247 -0.03 -2.39 6.07
N SER A 248 -0.90 -2.56 7.09
CA SER A 248 -2.29 -3.01 6.94
C SER A 248 -3.20 -2.08 6.12
N PHE A 249 -2.86 -0.79 6.02
CA PHE A 249 -3.53 0.16 5.12
C PHE A 249 -2.61 0.69 4.02
N MET A 250 -1.28 0.62 4.17
CA MET A 250 -0.36 1.20 3.18
C MET A 250 -0.43 0.55 1.80
N TRP A 251 -0.87 -0.71 1.70
CA TRP A 251 -1.15 -1.38 0.41
C TRP A 251 -2.40 -0.83 -0.34
N LEU A 252 -3.31 -0.14 0.36
CA LEU A 252 -4.50 0.49 -0.21
C LEU A 252 -4.24 1.90 -0.75
N ILE A 253 -3.08 2.48 -0.48
CA ILE A 253 -2.73 3.83 -0.96
C ILE A 253 -2.55 3.76 -2.49
N PRO A 254 -3.30 4.55 -3.29
CA PRO A 254 -3.27 4.50 -4.76
C PRO A 254 -2.04 5.22 -5.32
N ASN A 255 -0.84 4.71 -5.01
CA ASN A 255 0.43 5.20 -5.52
C ASN A 255 0.83 4.58 -6.87
N GLY A 256 0.09 3.55 -7.33
CA GLY A 256 0.26 2.83 -8.60
C GLY A 256 1.19 1.60 -8.57
N LEU A 257 1.65 1.17 -7.39
CA LEU A 257 2.35 -0.12 -7.22
C LEU A 257 1.37 -1.29 -7.04
N SER A 258 0.47 -1.19 -6.07
CA SER A 258 -0.40 -2.28 -5.59
C SER A 258 -1.75 -2.30 -6.29
N ASN A 259 -2.47 -3.42 -6.15
CA ASN A 259 -3.90 -3.52 -6.45
C ASN A 259 -4.57 -4.22 -5.24
N PRO A 260 -5.62 -3.64 -4.62
CA PRO A 260 -6.29 -4.20 -3.45
C PRO A 260 -6.90 -5.60 -3.61
N GLU A 261 -7.07 -6.11 -4.84
CA GLU A 261 -7.56 -7.46 -5.10
C GLU A 261 -6.44 -8.43 -5.54
N ARG A 262 -5.17 -7.96 -5.60
CA ARG A 262 -3.98 -8.74 -6.00
C ARG A 262 -2.81 -8.56 -5.01
N PRO A 263 -2.88 -9.10 -3.76
CA PRO A 263 -1.81 -8.99 -2.76
C PRO A 263 -0.45 -9.52 -3.22
N GLU A 264 -0.45 -10.44 -4.20
CA GLU A 264 0.75 -11.04 -4.76
C GLU A 264 1.53 -10.08 -5.68
N TRP A 265 0.96 -8.93 -6.02
CA TRP A 265 1.63 -7.89 -6.81
C TRP A 265 2.62 -7.05 -6.01
N GLY A 266 2.46 -6.96 -4.70
CA GLY A 266 3.36 -6.22 -3.83
C GLY A 266 3.17 -4.69 -3.89
N GLY A 267 3.59 -4.03 -2.81
CA GLY A 267 3.55 -2.58 -2.66
C GLY A 267 3.98 -2.17 -1.26
N TRP A 268 3.56 -0.98 -0.81
CA TRP A 268 4.01 -0.42 0.47
C TRP A 268 3.55 -1.20 1.71
N GLY A 269 2.47 -1.99 1.62
CA GLY A 269 2.08 -2.95 2.66
C GLY A 269 2.65 -4.36 2.45
N GLY A 270 3.70 -4.53 1.64
CA GLY A 270 4.35 -5.82 1.41
C GLY A 270 3.72 -6.64 0.29
N ARG A 271 4.14 -7.92 0.18
CA ARG A 271 3.69 -8.85 -0.86
C ARG A 271 3.31 -10.20 -0.23
N TYR A 272 2.12 -10.69 -0.58
CA TYR A 272 1.54 -11.91 -0.01
C TYR A 272 0.97 -12.78 -1.13
N ASN A 273 1.21 -14.09 -1.10
CA ASN A 273 0.69 -15.00 -2.11
C ASN A 273 -0.31 -15.99 -1.49
N ARG A 274 -1.22 -16.53 -2.29
CA ARG A 274 -2.20 -17.52 -1.81
C ARG A 274 -1.49 -18.71 -1.20
N VAL A 275 -1.97 -19.17 -0.04
CA VAL A 275 -1.43 -20.37 0.62
C VAL A 275 -1.76 -21.67 -0.13
N THR A 276 -2.68 -21.60 -1.09
CA THR A 276 -3.07 -22.71 -1.97
C THR A 276 -3.52 -22.20 -3.34
N TRP A 277 -3.28 -22.99 -4.39
CA TRP A 277 -3.79 -22.76 -5.74
C TRP A 277 -5.28 -23.07 -5.90
N SER A 278 -5.88 -23.79 -4.94
CA SER A 278 -7.30 -24.11 -4.94
C SER A 278 -8.12 -22.92 -4.43
N HIS A 279 -8.60 -22.08 -5.36
CA HIS A 279 -9.41 -20.88 -5.07
C HIS A 279 -10.70 -21.16 -4.28
N ASP A 280 -11.19 -22.39 -4.30
CA ASP A 280 -12.38 -22.89 -3.59
C ASP A 280 -12.09 -23.38 -2.17
N LEU A 281 -10.82 -23.63 -1.81
CA LEU A 281 -10.42 -24.13 -0.50
C LEU A 281 -10.03 -23.03 0.48
N SER A 282 -9.43 -21.93 0.02
CA SER A 282 -9.04 -20.81 0.88
C SER A 282 -8.84 -19.48 0.12
N GLY A 283 -9.26 -18.40 0.75
CA GLY A 283 -8.94 -17.02 0.41
C GLY A 283 -7.75 -16.44 1.19
N GLU A 284 -7.00 -17.27 1.91
CA GLU A 284 -5.83 -16.87 2.71
C GLU A 284 -4.60 -16.58 1.84
N TYR A 285 -3.96 -15.44 2.11
CA TYR A 285 -2.72 -14.97 1.52
C TYR A 285 -1.63 -14.90 2.60
N GLY A 286 -0.61 -15.75 2.47
CA GLY A 286 0.54 -15.84 3.37
C GLY A 286 1.75 -15.04 2.86
N VAL A 287 2.79 -14.92 3.70
CA VAL A 287 4.03 -14.19 3.37
C VAL A 287 4.67 -14.70 2.07
N SER A 288 5.22 -13.79 1.27
CA SER A 288 5.98 -14.15 0.07
C SER A 288 7.23 -13.27 -0.03
N PRO A 289 8.42 -13.80 -0.37
CA PRO A 289 9.65 -13.03 -0.27
C PRO A 289 10.00 -12.28 -1.56
N ASP A 290 10.58 -11.09 -1.43
CA ASP A 290 11.15 -10.32 -2.54
C ASP A 290 12.66 -10.50 -2.60
N THR A 291 13.22 -10.45 -3.81
CA THR A 291 14.67 -10.40 -4.04
C THR A 291 15.10 -8.97 -4.34
N VAL A 292 16.07 -8.50 -3.56
CA VAL A 292 16.71 -7.18 -3.71
C VAL A 292 18.20 -7.39 -4.00
N ILE A 293 18.78 -6.50 -4.81
CA ILE A 293 20.22 -6.45 -5.01
C ILE A 293 20.83 -5.50 -3.98
N THR A 294 21.80 -5.99 -3.21
CA THR A 294 22.47 -5.24 -2.15
C THR A 294 23.48 -4.23 -2.69
N LYS A 295 24.01 -3.37 -1.81
CA LYS A 295 25.09 -2.42 -2.14
C LYS A 295 26.37 -3.12 -2.63
N GLU A 296 26.57 -4.38 -2.26
CA GLU A 296 27.67 -5.26 -2.71
C GLU A 296 27.34 -6.02 -4.01
N GLY A 297 26.20 -5.72 -4.66
CA GLY A 297 25.78 -6.34 -5.92
C GLY A 297 25.29 -7.79 -5.79
N LYS A 298 24.93 -8.24 -4.58
CA LYS A 298 24.47 -9.62 -4.33
C LYS A 298 22.94 -9.67 -4.23
N PRO A 299 22.29 -10.78 -4.62
CA PRO A 299 20.88 -10.98 -4.29
C PRO A 299 20.70 -11.30 -2.80
N TYR A 300 19.71 -10.68 -2.18
CA TYR A 300 19.18 -11.03 -0.85
C TYR A 300 17.68 -11.24 -0.97
N MET A 301 17.15 -12.31 -0.36
CA MET A 301 15.75 -12.71 -0.48
C MET A 301 15.13 -12.82 0.91
N SER A 302 14.01 -12.13 1.13
CA SER A 302 13.40 -11.94 2.46
C SER A 302 11.92 -11.60 2.33
N VAL A 303 11.10 -11.85 3.36
CA VAL A 303 9.68 -11.44 3.38
C VAL A 303 9.51 -9.98 3.80
N GLN A 304 10.43 -9.48 4.62
CA GLN A 304 10.51 -8.08 5.07
C GLN A 304 10.93 -7.14 3.93
N SER A 305 11.74 -7.62 2.97
CA SER A 305 12.21 -6.82 1.83
C SER A 305 11.07 -6.31 0.95
N THR A 306 9.93 -7.02 0.94
CA THR A 306 8.70 -6.58 0.26
C THR A 306 8.16 -5.25 0.78
N ILE A 307 8.51 -4.85 2.02
CA ILE A 307 8.18 -3.54 2.60
C ILE A 307 9.40 -2.62 2.58
N TRP A 308 10.55 -3.04 3.15
CA TRP A 308 11.65 -2.09 3.36
C TRP A 308 12.26 -1.58 2.06
N ARG A 309 12.12 -2.27 0.93
CA ARG A 309 12.52 -1.75 -0.38
C ARG A 309 11.77 -0.49 -0.80
N TRP A 310 10.62 -0.22 -0.17
CA TRP A 310 9.80 0.97 -0.37
C TRP A 310 9.86 1.97 0.81
N ARG A 311 10.76 1.74 1.77
CA ARG A 311 10.88 2.56 2.99
C ARG A 311 11.18 4.02 2.67
N ASP A 312 12.13 4.31 1.78
CA ASP A 312 12.43 5.68 1.39
C ASP A 312 11.24 6.37 0.71
N ALA A 313 10.54 5.68 -0.19
CA ALA A 313 9.37 6.19 -0.88
C ALA A 313 8.21 6.54 0.07
N SER A 314 7.91 5.65 1.02
CA SER A 314 6.81 5.81 1.97
C SER A 314 7.11 6.81 3.09
N GLN A 315 8.35 6.85 3.59
CA GLN A 315 8.77 7.86 4.56
C GLN A 315 8.86 9.27 3.94
N ASP A 316 9.31 9.41 2.69
CA ASP A 316 9.35 10.71 2.01
C ASP A 316 7.94 11.26 1.72
N ASP A 317 6.97 10.41 1.32
CA ASP A 317 5.57 10.82 1.15
C ASP A 317 4.92 11.18 2.50
N PHE A 318 5.20 10.42 3.56
CA PHE A 318 4.72 10.73 4.93
C PHE A 318 5.27 12.06 5.45
N ALA A 319 6.58 12.31 5.34
CA ALA A 319 7.17 13.60 5.73
C ALA A 319 6.65 14.77 4.89
N SER A 320 6.41 14.56 3.59
CA SER A 320 5.78 15.56 2.72
C SER A 320 4.37 15.91 3.17
N ARG A 321 3.54 14.90 3.47
CA ARG A 321 2.19 15.09 4.02
C ARG A 321 2.21 15.75 5.40
N MET A 322 3.23 15.50 6.22
CA MET A 322 3.43 16.27 7.45
C MET A 322 3.71 17.75 7.16
N GLN A 323 4.46 18.11 6.12
CA GLN A 323 4.59 19.52 5.71
C GLN A 323 3.25 20.13 5.27
N TRP A 324 2.39 19.36 4.59
CA TRP A 324 1.04 19.81 4.22
C TRP A 324 0.17 20.15 5.45
N THR A 325 0.46 19.61 6.64
CA THR A 325 -0.23 20.03 7.88
C THR A 325 0.17 21.42 8.37
N LEU A 326 1.33 21.94 7.93
CA LEU A 326 1.96 23.16 8.44
C LEU A 326 1.72 24.38 7.55
N HIS A 327 1.33 24.15 6.29
CA HIS A 327 1.24 25.19 5.26
C HIS A 327 -0.13 25.21 4.59
N GLN A 328 -0.60 26.41 4.23
CA GLN A 328 -1.76 26.64 3.35
C GLN A 328 -1.34 27.11 1.95
N ASP A 329 -0.05 27.39 1.77
CA ASP A 329 0.52 27.78 0.49
C ASP A 329 0.94 26.51 -0.27
N PHE A 330 0.16 26.19 -1.31
CA PHE A 330 0.46 25.10 -2.24
C PHE A 330 1.91 25.13 -2.76
N SER A 331 2.52 26.30 -2.91
CA SER A 331 3.89 26.38 -3.42
C SER A 331 4.98 26.00 -2.41
N ALA A 332 4.67 26.00 -1.10
CA ALA A 332 5.64 25.78 -0.02
C ALA A 332 6.08 24.31 0.15
N THR A 333 5.30 23.34 -0.33
CA THR A 333 5.52 21.90 -0.14
C THR A 333 5.62 21.16 -1.47
N ALA A 334 6.15 19.93 -1.47
CA ALA A 334 6.17 19.08 -2.66
C ALA A 334 4.86 18.31 -2.84
N HIS A 335 4.51 18.01 -4.09
CA HIS A 335 3.32 17.27 -4.50
C HIS A 335 3.69 16.05 -5.36
N PRO A 336 2.89 14.97 -5.33
CA PRO A 336 3.11 13.83 -6.19
C PRO A 336 2.92 14.19 -7.68
N PRO A 337 3.75 13.65 -8.59
CA PRO A 337 3.54 13.83 -10.03
C PRO A 337 2.37 12.98 -10.53
N ILE A 338 1.68 13.48 -11.56
CA ILE A 338 0.57 12.79 -12.23
C ILE A 338 1.14 11.99 -13.40
N LEU A 339 1.32 10.69 -13.22
CA LEU A 339 1.89 9.81 -14.23
C LEU A 339 0.96 9.68 -15.43
N ASN A 340 1.57 9.64 -16.62
CA ASN A 340 0.91 9.32 -17.86
C ASN A 340 1.80 8.34 -18.64
N ILE A 341 1.25 7.24 -19.16
CA ILE A 341 1.94 6.41 -20.16
C ILE A 341 1.02 6.26 -21.37
N ASN A 342 1.45 6.71 -22.55
CA ASN A 342 0.71 6.60 -23.81
C ASN A 342 -0.74 7.13 -23.75
N GLY A 343 -1.05 8.09 -22.87
CA GLY A 343 -2.40 8.61 -22.64
C GLY A 343 -3.12 8.02 -21.42
N SER A 344 -2.68 6.88 -20.88
CA SER A 344 -3.17 6.33 -19.61
C SER A 344 -2.63 7.17 -18.45
N ALA A 345 -3.45 8.09 -17.94
CA ALA A 345 -3.15 8.95 -16.80
C ALA A 345 -3.47 8.27 -15.46
N GLY A 346 -2.87 8.77 -14.37
CA GLY A 346 -3.16 8.35 -13.00
C GLY A 346 -2.53 7.01 -12.59
N PRO A 347 -2.81 6.55 -11.35
CA PRO A 347 -2.15 5.41 -10.72
C PRO A 347 -2.59 4.05 -11.28
N GLU A 348 -3.71 3.99 -12.01
CA GLU A 348 -4.28 2.73 -12.48
C GLU A 348 -3.33 1.96 -13.41
N LEU A 349 -3.38 0.63 -13.36
CA LEU A 349 -2.52 -0.21 -14.17
C LEU A 349 -2.75 -0.01 -15.68
N LEU A 350 -1.69 -0.19 -16.47
CA LEU A 350 -1.78 -0.26 -17.93
C LEU A 350 -1.59 -1.72 -18.36
N GLN A 351 -2.66 -2.36 -18.86
CA GLN A 351 -2.55 -3.70 -19.43
C GLN A 351 -2.20 -3.59 -20.93
N ILE A 352 -1.26 -4.41 -21.40
CA ILE A 352 -0.83 -4.48 -22.80
C ILE A 352 -0.82 -5.95 -23.22
N GLU A 353 -1.50 -6.28 -24.30
CA GLU A 353 -1.36 -7.58 -24.96
C GLU A 353 -0.06 -7.58 -25.77
N PHE A 354 0.68 -8.68 -25.72
CA PHE A 354 2.08 -8.71 -26.18
C PHE A 354 2.40 -10.03 -26.88
N ALA A 355 2.48 -9.98 -28.21
CA ALA A 355 2.82 -11.12 -29.06
C ALA A 355 4.34 -11.36 -29.09
N PRO A 356 4.82 -12.57 -29.46
CA PRO A 356 6.24 -12.83 -29.73
C PRO A 356 6.83 -11.84 -30.74
N GLU A 357 8.08 -11.43 -30.51
CA GLU A 357 8.86 -10.48 -31.33
C GLU A 357 8.27 -9.05 -31.40
N GLU A 358 7.11 -8.79 -30.80
CA GLU A 358 6.50 -7.47 -30.72
C GLU A 358 7.37 -6.48 -29.92
N SER A 359 7.35 -5.21 -30.31
CA SER A 359 7.99 -4.12 -29.55
C SER A 359 7.01 -2.98 -29.32
N VAL A 360 6.81 -2.62 -28.05
CA VAL A 360 5.97 -1.50 -27.63
C VAL A 360 6.85 -0.34 -27.16
N ILE A 361 6.46 0.89 -27.49
CA ILE A 361 7.06 2.10 -26.91
C ILE A 361 6.18 2.52 -25.73
N LEU A 362 6.79 2.70 -24.56
CA LEU A 362 6.15 3.30 -23.40
C LEU A 362 6.66 4.74 -23.28
N ASP A 363 5.78 5.70 -23.58
CA ASP A 363 6.08 7.13 -23.54
C ASP A 363 5.41 7.78 -22.32
N ALA A 364 6.23 8.14 -21.34
CA ALA A 364 5.85 8.83 -20.13
C ALA A 364 6.12 10.35 -20.16
N SER A 365 6.49 10.93 -21.30
CA SER A 365 6.84 12.37 -21.39
C SER A 365 5.63 13.31 -21.25
N LYS A 366 4.42 12.78 -21.04
CA LYS A 366 3.21 13.53 -20.68
C LYS A 366 2.91 13.48 -19.17
N THR A 367 3.79 12.90 -18.37
CA THR A 367 3.72 12.98 -16.90
C THR A 367 3.86 14.43 -16.45
N ILE A 368 3.03 14.86 -15.51
CA ILE A 368 2.98 16.25 -15.03
C ILE A 368 3.63 16.31 -13.64
N ASP A 369 4.67 17.14 -13.47
CA ASP A 369 5.03 17.63 -12.14
C ASP A 369 3.99 18.67 -11.74
N VAL A 370 3.23 18.43 -10.68
CA VAL A 370 2.18 19.35 -10.23
C VAL A 370 2.79 20.67 -9.73
N ASP A 371 4.02 20.63 -9.20
CA ASP A 371 4.73 21.82 -8.75
C ASP A 371 5.33 22.63 -9.91
N HIS A 372 5.73 21.95 -10.98
CA HIS A 372 6.33 22.55 -12.18
C HIS A 372 5.70 22.00 -13.48
N PRO A 373 4.41 22.31 -13.78
CA PRO A 373 3.66 21.63 -14.86
C PRO A 373 4.21 21.79 -16.28
N ASP A 374 5.12 22.75 -16.48
CA ASP A 374 5.75 23.06 -17.76
C ASP A 374 7.23 22.57 -17.85
N ASP A 375 7.78 21.92 -16.81
CA ASP A 375 9.19 21.51 -16.73
C ASP A 375 9.38 20.04 -16.31
N LEU A 376 9.45 19.15 -17.31
CA LEU A 376 9.72 17.72 -17.13
C LEU A 376 11.10 17.44 -16.51
N SER A 377 12.04 18.39 -16.50
CA SER A 377 13.39 18.19 -15.94
C SER A 377 13.41 18.12 -14.40
N GLN A 378 12.31 18.53 -13.75
CA GLN A 378 12.08 18.37 -12.31
C GLN A 378 11.71 16.94 -11.91
N LEU A 379 11.50 16.05 -12.89
CA LEU A 379 11.17 14.65 -12.68
C LEU A 379 12.31 13.72 -13.10
N GLU A 380 12.38 12.57 -12.44
CA GLU A 380 13.29 11.47 -12.74
C GLU A 380 12.47 10.21 -13.00
N PHE A 381 12.84 9.47 -14.03
CA PHE A 381 12.07 8.33 -14.55
C PHE A 381 12.93 7.07 -14.49
N GLU A 382 12.41 6.05 -13.82
CA GLU A 382 13.03 4.73 -13.68
C GLU A 382 12.05 3.65 -14.15
N TRP A 383 12.53 2.71 -14.95
CA TRP A 383 11.76 1.57 -15.45
C TRP A 383 12.46 0.26 -15.08
N TYR A 384 11.75 -0.65 -14.42
CA TYR A 384 12.32 -1.92 -13.97
C TYR A 384 11.29 -3.04 -13.94
N TYR A 385 11.77 -4.28 -13.99
CA TYR A 385 10.94 -5.46 -13.79
C TYR A 385 10.68 -5.71 -12.31
N TYR A 386 9.41 -5.92 -11.97
CA TYR A 386 9.03 -6.54 -10.71
C TYR A 386 8.71 -8.01 -11.01
N LEU A 387 9.68 -8.88 -10.78
CA LEU A 387 9.66 -10.27 -11.28
C LEU A 387 8.79 -11.19 -10.42
N GLU A 388 8.84 -10.99 -9.11
CA GLU A 388 8.23 -11.84 -8.09
C GLU A 388 6.69 -11.92 -8.20
N PRO A 389 5.96 -10.83 -8.55
CA PRO A 389 4.55 -10.87 -8.90
C PRO A 389 4.17 -11.78 -10.08
N GLY A 390 5.02 -11.84 -11.11
CA GLY A 390 4.65 -12.49 -12.37
C GLY A 390 4.82 -14.00 -12.36
N PHE A 391 5.84 -14.50 -11.65
CA PHE A 391 6.23 -15.91 -11.70
C PHE A 391 6.69 -16.43 -10.32
N PRO A 392 5.77 -16.89 -9.46
CA PRO A 392 6.12 -17.47 -8.16
C PRO A 392 6.87 -18.82 -8.25
N HIS A 393 7.01 -19.39 -9.46
CA HIS A 393 7.61 -20.71 -9.69
C HIS A 393 9.08 -20.68 -10.15
N SER A 394 9.68 -19.52 -10.45
CA SER A 394 11.01 -19.44 -11.08
C SER A 394 12.01 -18.59 -10.30
N THR A 395 12.47 -19.11 -9.16
CA THR A 395 13.65 -18.62 -8.41
C THR A 395 14.99 -18.94 -9.14
N GLY A 396 15.04 -18.80 -10.47
CA GLY A 396 16.21 -19.22 -11.26
C GLY A 396 16.26 -18.73 -12.71
N LYS A 397 17.07 -17.67 -12.92
CA LYS A 397 17.59 -17.17 -14.21
C LYS A 397 16.61 -16.39 -15.14
N PRO A 398 17.16 -15.55 -16.06
CA PRO A 398 16.62 -14.20 -16.25
C PRO A 398 15.55 -14.10 -17.33
N PHE A 399 14.29 -13.91 -16.91
CA PHE A 399 13.23 -13.48 -17.84
C PHE A 399 13.38 -12.02 -18.31
N GLY A 400 14.14 -11.18 -17.59
CA GLY A 400 14.48 -9.82 -18.06
C GLY A 400 15.26 -9.81 -19.38
N ASP A 401 16.03 -10.87 -19.68
CA ASP A 401 16.72 -11.03 -20.97
C ASP A 401 15.75 -11.39 -22.10
N ASN A 402 14.64 -12.07 -21.76
CA ASN A 402 13.57 -12.42 -22.70
C ASN A 402 12.58 -11.28 -22.94
N VAL A 403 12.61 -10.22 -22.12
CA VAL A 403 11.81 -9.01 -22.34
C VAL A 403 12.66 -7.76 -22.06
N PRO A 404 13.62 -7.39 -22.93
CA PRO A 404 14.48 -6.24 -22.66
C PRO A 404 13.71 -4.92 -22.70
N ILE A 405 13.91 -4.09 -21.66
CA ILE A 405 13.60 -2.65 -21.68
C ILE A 405 14.85 -1.92 -22.21
N LYS A 406 14.69 -0.95 -23.11
CA LYS A 406 15.79 -0.13 -23.63
C LYS A 406 15.45 1.37 -23.56
N PRO A 407 16.40 2.25 -23.20
CA PRO A 407 16.16 3.68 -23.16
C PRO A 407 16.03 4.26 -24.57
N LEU A 408 14.99 5.06 -24.80
CA LEU A 408 14.80 5.85 -26.03
C LEU A 408 15.04 7.34 -25.80
N SER A 409 15.12 7.78 -24.55
CA SER A 409 15.38 9.18 -24.16
C SER A 409 16.13 9.22 -22.83
N PRO A 410 17.36 8.70 -22.76
CA PRO A 410 18.14 8.66 -21.52
C PRO A 410 18.51 10.07 -21.04
N PRO A 411 18.76 10.28 -19.73
CA PRO A 411 19.33 11.52 -19.22
C PRO A 411 20.66 11.88 -19.89
N GLU A 412 20.89 13.17 -20.12
CA GLU A 412 22.11 13.67 -20.76
C GLU A 412 23.37 13.21 -20.00
N GLY A 413 24.38 12.73 -20.74
CA GLY A 413 25.63 12.22 -20.17
C GLY A 413 25.56 10.80 -19.60
N THR A 414 24.43 10.10 -19.71
CA THR A 414 24.27 8.69 -19.29
C THR A 414 24.06 7.74 -20.48
N ASP A 415 24.28 6.45 -20.28
CA ASP A 415 23.86 5.39 -21.20
C ASP A 415 22.38 4.99 -21.03
N GLY A 416 21.70 5.59 -20.05
CA GLY A 416 20.32 5.29 -19.68
C GLY A 416 20.13 4.06 -18.80
N ILE A 417 21.19 3.48 -18.21
CA ILE A 417 21.08 2.30 -17.34
C ILE A 417 21.65 2.58 -15.95
N LEU A 418 20.83 2.39 -14.92
CA LEU A 418 21.23 2.36 -13.53
C LEU A 418 21.39 0.90 -13.07
N ALA A 419 22.60 0.54 -12.64
CA ALA A 419 22.96 -0.84 -12.31
C ALA A 419 22.08 -1.44 -11.20
N VAL A 420 21.81 -0.67 -10.13
CA VAL A 420 20.87 -0.98 -9.04
C VAL A 420 20.22 0.31 -8.56
N ASN A 421 18.91 0.34 -8.39
CA ASN A 421 18.20 1.50 -7.83
C ASN A 421 17.99 1.41 -6.31
N GLU A 422 17.40 2.49 -5.79
CA GLU A 422 17.03 2.74 -4.40
C GLU A 422 16.18 1.62 -3.76
N ALA A 423 15.34 0.94 -4.55
CA ALA A 423 14.49 -0.18 -4.12
C ALA A 423 15.10 -1.57 -4.44
N GLY A 424 16.40 -1.63 -4.72
CA GLY A 424 17.16 -2.86 -4.95
C GLY A 424 16.85 -3.59 -6.26
N PHE A 425 16.19 -2.95 -7.24
CA PHE A 425 16.03 -3.51 -8.59
C PHE A 425 17.31 -3.26 -9.40
N SER A 426 17.72 -4.23 -10.21
CA SER A 426 18.86 -4.09 -11.12
C SER A 426 18.44 -3.78 -12.57
N ASN A 427 19.40 -3.32 -13.38
CA ASN A 427 19.23 -2.99 -14.79
C ASN A 427 18.08 -1.99 -15.03
N VAL A 428 17.97 -0.98 -14.17
CA VAL A 428 16.90 0.01 -14.20
C VAL A 428 17.14 0.97 -15.35
N VAL A 429 16.17 1.08 -16.25
CA VAL A 429 16.26 1.94 -17.43
C VAL A 429 15.79 3.35 -17.09
N LEU A 430 16.55 4.35 -17.51
CA LEU A 430 16.32 5.75 -17.17
C LEU A 430 15.69 6.54 -18.31
N GLY A 431 14.87 7.53 -17.94
CA GLY A 431 14.32 8.53 -18.85
C GLY A 431 12.84 8.31 -19.21
N PRO A 432 12.16 9.32 -19.76
CA PRO A 432 10.71 9.31 -19.92
C PRO A 432 10.21 8.40 -21.04
N LYS A 433 11.08 7.79 -21.87
CA LYS A 433 10.67 6.91 -22.98
C LYS A 433 11.53 5.67 -23.04
N VAL A 434 10.88 4.51 -23.15
CA VAL A 434 11.54 3.21 -23.32
C VAL A 434 10.85 2.38 -24.39
N SER A 435 11.59 1.48 -25.03
CA SER A 435 11.03 0.37 -25.80
C SER A 435 11.09 -0.90 -24.97
N VAL A 436 10.00 -1.67 -24.94
CA VAL A 436 9.93 -3.01 -24.38
C VAL A 436 9.71 -3.98 -25.55
N THR A 437 10.54 -5.02 -25.66
CA THR A 437 10.45 -6.01 -26.75
C THR A 437 10.17 -7.39 -26.18
N ASN A 438 9.22 -8.14 -26.75
CA ASN A 438 8.97 -9.53 -26.39
C ASN A 438 9.93 -10.46 -27.14
N MET A 439 11.00 -10.92 -26.49
CA MET A 439 11.92 -11.92 -27.06
C MET A 439 11.55 -13.36 -26.65
N ILE A 440 10.37 -13.57 -26.04
CA ILE A 440 9.89 -14.92 -25.69
C ILE A 440 9.50 -15.64 -26.98
N PRO A 441 10.13 -16.78 -27.31
CA PRO A 441 9.85 -17.48 -28.56
C PRO A 441 8.43 -18.07 -28.55
N PRO A 442 7.76 -18.18 -29.71
CA PRO A 442 6.50 -18.90 -29.84
C PRO A 442 6.64 -20.34 -29.33
N THR A 443 5.91 -20.70 -28.28
CA THR A 443 5.96 -22.03 -27.65
C THR A 443 4.58 -22.67 -27.61
N SER A 444 4.54 -24.00 -27.75
CA SER A 444 3.32 -24.81 -27.65
C SER A 444 2.91 -25.11 -26.21
N LYS A 445 3.72 -24.70 -25.21
CA LYS A 445 3.44 -24.90 -23.78
C LYS A 445 2.69 -23.70 -23.20
N LYS A 446 1.36 -23.77 -23.20
CA LYS A 446 0.47 -22.72 -22.65
C LYS A 446 0.84 -22.31 -21.21
N ASP A 447 1.21 -23.27 -20.38
CA ASP A 447 1.57 -23.08 -18.97
C ASP A 447 2.78 -22.14 -18.77
N GLN A 448 3.59 -21.89 -19.81
CA GLN A 448 4.71 -20.94 -19.80
C GLN A 448 4.33 -19.53 -20.31
N LEU A 449 3.10 -19.37 -20.78
CA LEU A 449 2.57 -18.20 -21.49
C LEU A 449 1.43 -17.50 -20.73
N GLU A 450 0.79 -18.19 -19.78
CA GLU A 450 -0.33 -17.65 -18.99
C GLU A 450 0.10 -16.70 -17.83
N GLY A 451 1.40 -16.38 -17.73
CA GLY A 451 1.93 -15.45 -16.73
C GLY A 451 1.75 -13.97 -17.08
N GLU A 452 1.67 -13.12 -16.05
CA GLU A 452 1.64 -11.66 -16.17
C GLU A 452 3.08 -11.11 -16.01
N TRP A 453 3.60 -10.29 -16.94
CA TRP A 453 4.88 -9.60 -16.75
C TRP A 453 4.66 -8.17 -16.27
N HIS A 454 5.32 -7.80 -15.16
CA HIS A 454 5.15 -6.50 -14.54
C HIS A 454 6.38 -5.62 -14.76
N VAL A 455 6.21 -4.58 -15.58
CA VAL A 455 7.15 -3.45 -15.65
C VAL A 455 6.60 -2.34 -14.77
N ILE A 456 7.43 -1.76 -13.93
CA ILE A 456 7.08 -0.61 -13.10
C ILE A 456 7.75 0.62 -13.68
N LEU A 457 6.97 1.65 -13.99
CA LEU A 457 7.46 3.03 -14.02
C LEU A 457 7.48 3.55 -12.58
N GLN A 458 8.60 4.07 -12.12
CA GLN A 458 8.72 4.95 -10.97
C GLN A 458 9.06 6.36 -11.48
N VAL A 459 8.33 7.38 -11.01
CA VAL A 459 8.66 8.79 -11.22
C VAL A 459 8.87 9.47 -9.87
N ARG A 460 9.99 10.18 -9.75
CA ARG A 460 10.41 10.92 -8.54
C ARG A 460 10.43 12.42 -8.83
N THR A 461 9.86 13.25 -7.95
CA THR A 461 10.03 14.71 -8.00
C THR A 461 11.32 15.14 -7.29
N LYS A 462 11.99 16.16 -7.84
CA LYS A 462 13.18 16.81 -7.26
C LYS A 462 12.84 17.95 -6.30
N LYS A 463 11.56 18.30 -6.12
CA LYS A 463 11.18 19.43 -5.26
C LYS A 463 11.32 19.08 -3.78
N GLY A 464 12.00 19.95 -3.04
CA GLY A 464 12.09 19.89 -1.58
C GLY A 464 13.01 18.77 -1.06
N PRO A 465 13.11 18.58 0.26
CA PRO A 465 14.00 17.59 0.88
C PRO A 465 13.42 16.16 0.88
N TYR A 466 12.16 15.98 0.50
CA TYR A 466 11.46 14.70 0.49
C TYR A 466 11.00 14.41 -0.94
N HIS A 467 11.67 13.46 -1.60
CA HIS A 467 11.46 13.23 -3.02
C HIS A 467 10.25 12.33 -3.25
N ILE A 468 9.04 12.89 -3.36
CA ILE A 468 7.81 12.11 -3.54
C ILE A 468 7.90 11.24 -4.79
N ARG A 469 7.52 9.95 -4.66
CA ARG A 469 7.53 8.95 -5.73
C ARG A 469 6.11 8.51 -6.07
N ARG A 470 5.80 8.40 -7.35
CA ARG A 470 4.58 7.75 -7.87
C ARG A 470 4.94 6.71 -8.90
N TYR A 471 4.05 5.75 -9.07
CA TYR A 471 4.30 4.54 -9.83
C TYR A 471 3.20 4.30 -10.85
N LYS A 472 3.51 3.54 -11.89
CA LYS A 472 2.50 2.97 -12.78
C LYS A 472 2.94 1.58 -13.21
N ARG A 473 2.19 0.57 -12.78
CA ARG A 473 2.39 -0.83 -13.17
C ARG A 473 1.87 -1.06 -14.59
N VAL A 474 2.75 -1.46 -15.48
CA VAL A 474 2.43 -1.97 -16.81
C VAL A 474 2.41 -3.49 -16.74
N VAL A 475 1.28 -4.10 -17.08
CA VAL A 475 1.07 -5.56 -17.06
C VAL A 475 1.02 -6.04 -18.50
N PHE A 476 2.09 -6.68 -18.97
CA PHE A 476 2.09 -7.35 -20.25
C PHE A 476 1.46 -8.74 -20.11
N LYS A 477 0.53 -9.06 -21.00
CA LYS A 477 -0.09 -10.39 -21.12
C LYS A 477 0.25 -10.99 -22.47
N TYR A 478 0.69 -12.24 -22.45
CA TYR A 478 0.97 -12.94 -23.69
C TYR A 478 -0.29 -13.13 -24.52
N VAL A 479 -0.19 -12.86 -25.81
CA VAL A 479 -1.13 -13.37 -26.81
C VAL A 479 -0.35 -14.20 -27.81
N ALA A 480 -0.86 -15.40 -28.10
CA ALA A 480 -0.33 -16.17 -29.22
C ALA A 480 -0.65 -15.41 -30.51
N ALA A 481 0.31 -15.32 -31.42
CA ALA A 481 0.06 -14.81 -32.77
C ALA A 481 -1.07 -15.63 -33.42
N GLU A 482 -2.06 -14.96 -34.00
CA GLU A 482 -3.05 -15.62 -34.86
C GLU A 482 -2.31 -16.24 -36.05
N ALA A 483 -2.62 -17.51 -36.34
CA ALA A 483 -1.86 -18.37 -37.27
C ALA A 483 -2.40 -18.32 -38.71
#